data_AF-A0A6A8LQ35-F1
#
_entry.id   AF-A0A6A8LQ35-F1
#
_cell.length_a   1.000
_cell.length_b   1.000
_cell.length_c   1.000
_cell.angle_alpha   90.00
_cell.angle_beta   90.00
_cell.angle_gamma   90.00
#
_symmetry.space_group_name_H-M   'P 1'
#
loop_
_entity.id
_entity.type
_entity.pdbx_description
1 polymer ?
#
loop_
_entity_poly.entity_id
_entity_poly.type
_entity_poly.pdbx_seq_one_letter_code
_entity_poly.pdbx_strand_id
1 'polypeptide(L)' 'MELSTKLAQVIVDRMMKTIPYNINMMNDEGIIIASGDHTRIGKLH' A
#
# COMPACT_ATOMS: atom_id res chain seq x y z
N MET A 1 -1.44 -1.11 -17.56
CA MET A 1 -2.50 -0.69 -16.63
C MET A 1 -1.86 -0.58 -15.27
N GLU A 2 -1.67 0.64 -14.79
CA GLU A 2 -1.22 0.85 -13.41
C GLU A 2 -2.40 0.69 -12.46
N LEU A 3 -2.13 0.11 -11.29
CA LEU A 3 -3.12 0.03 -10.22
C LEU A 3 -3.33 1.45 -9.68
N SER A 4 -4.57 1.95 -9.65
CA SER A 4 -4.81 3.25 -9.03
C SER A 4 -4.49 3.19 -7.53
N THR A 5 -3.90 4.27 -7.00
CA THR A 5 -3.57 4.39 -5.56
C THR A 5 -4.79 4.14 -4.66
N LYS A 6 -5.98 4.54 -5.13
CA LYS A 6 -7.26 4.27 -4.44
C LYS A 6 -7.57 2.78 -4.36
N LEU A 7 -7.40 2.03 -5.45
CA LEU A 7 -7.62 0.59 -5.45
C LEU A 7 -6.55 -0.14 -4.63
N ALA A 8 -5.29 0.31 -4.73
CA ALA A 8 -4.19 -0.19 -3.91
C ALA A 8 -4.50 -0.06 -2.41
N GLN A 9 -5.00 1.10 -1.98
CA GLN A 9 -5.38 1.32 -0.58
C GLN A 9 -6.53 0.43 -0.15
N VAL A 10 -7.58 0.27 -0.98
CA VAL A 10 -8.69 -0.65 -0.68
C VAL A 10 -8.22 -2.09 -0.49
N ILE A 11 -7.22 -2.54 -1.26
CA ILE A 11 -6.64 -3.89 -1.12
C ILE A 11 -5.88 -3.99 0.19
N VAL A 12 -4.98 -3.03 0.47
CA VAL A 12 -4.21 -2.99 1.72
C VAL A 12 -5.14 -2.98 2.93
N ASP A 13 -6.16 -2.12 2.95
CA ASP A 13 -7.14 -2.02 4.03
C ASP A 13 -7.88 -3.34 4.27
N ARG A 14 -8.20 -4.10 3.22
CA ARG A 14 -8.82 -5.43 3.34
C ARG A 14 -7.85 -6.46 3.90
N MET A 15 -6.61 -6.48 3.43
CA MET A 15 -5.61 -7.43 3.88
C MET A 15 -5.20 -7.19 5.35
N MET A 16 -5.10 -5.93 5.78
CA MET A 16 -4.82 -5.53 7.16
C MET A 16 -5.86 -6.06 8.17
N LYS A 17 -7.08 -6.39 7.74
CA LYS A 17 -8.09 -7.02 8.61
C LYS A 17 -7.78 -8.46 8.98
N THR A 18 -6.91 -9.12 8.22
CA THR A 18 -6.61 -10.56 8.35
C THR A 18 -5.16 -10.80 8.76
N ILE A 19 -4.25 -9.94 8.33
CA ILE A 19 -2.81 -10.08 8.57
C ILE A 19 -2.40 -9.16 9.74
N PRO A 20 -1.79 -9.68 10.82
CA PRO A 20 -1.44 -8.89 12.01
C PRO A 20 -0.12 -8.11 11.84
N TYR A 21 0.14 -7.59 10.64
CA TYR A 21 1.35 -6.84 10.30
C TYR A 21 1.02 -5.70 9.34
N ASN A 22 1.83 -4.63 9.36
CA ASN A 22 1.69 -3.55 8.40
C ASN A 22 2.04 -4.03 6.98
N ILE A 23 1.14 -3.77 6.04
CA ILE A 23 1.31 -4.11 4.62
C ILE A 23 1.65 -2.84 3.85
N ASN A 24 2.67 -2.93 2.99
CA ASN A 24 3.01 -1.90 2.02
C ASN A 24 2.82 -2.46 0.61
N MET A 25 2.28 -1.64 -0.28
CA MET A 25 2.21 -1.91 -1.71
C MET A 25 2.98 -0.82 -2.44
N MET A 26 3.83 -1.22 -3.39
CA MET A 26 4.73 -0.31 -4.11
C MET A 26 4.49 -0.37 -5.62
N ASN A 27 4.85 0.71 -6.32
CA ASN A 27 5.00 0.67 -7.77
C ASN A 27 6.35 0.00 -8.16
N ASP A 28 6.61 -0.08 -9.46
CA ASP A 28 7.83 -0.61 -10.05
C ASP A 28 9.10 0.19 -9.69
N GLU A 29 8.95 1.46 -9.33
CA GLU A 29 10.03 2.32 -8.83
C GLU A 29 10.32 2.13 -7.33
N GLY A 30 9.57 1.27 -6.62
CA GLY A 30 9.72 1.05 -5.18
C GLY A 30 9.07 2.14 -4.30
N ILE A 31 8.26 3.02 -4.88
CA ILE A 31 7.50 4.02 -4.14
C ILE A 31 6.25 3.37 -3.56
N ILE A 32 6.04 3.56 -2.25
CA ILE A 32 4.86 3.05 -1.55
C ILE A 32 3.62 3.82 -2.02
N ILE A 33 2.72 3.12 -2.71
CA ILE A 33 1.46 3.66 -3.26
C ILE A 33 0.24 3.35 -2.39
N ALA A 34 0.36 2.41 -1.44
CA ALA A 34 -0.62 2.14 -0.40
C ALA A 34 0.03 1.48 0.82
N SER A 35 -0.47 1.76 2.02
CA SER A 35 0.11 1.25 3.27
C SER A 35 -0.92 1.21 4.39
N GLY A 36 -0.78 0.25 5.32
CA GLY A 36 -1.54 0.27 6.58
C GLY A 36 -1.09 1.44 7.49
N ASP A 37 0.16 1.85 7.38
CA ASP A 37 0.72 3.08 7.93
C ASP A 37 0.73 4.17 6.85
N HIS A 38 -0.25 5.06 6.91
CA HIS A 38 -0.42 6.13 5.93
C HIS A 38 0.77 7.09 5.87
N THR A 39 1.60 7.16 6.93
CA THR A 39 2.80 8.01 6.95
C THR A 39 3.91 7.50 6.02
N ARG A 40 3.76 6.28 5.47
CA ARG A 40 4.68 5.66 4.53
C ARG A 40 4.39 5.98 3.07
N ILE A 41 3.18 6.40 2.73
CA ILE A 41 2.77 6.62 1.35
C ILE A 41 3.64 7.72 0.72
N GLY A 42 4.13 7.47 -0.50
CA GLY A 42 5.03 8.36 -1.23
C GLY A 42 6.51 8.25 -0.86
N LYS A 43 6.88 7.38 0.10
CA LYS A 43 8.29 7.10 0.43
C LYS A 43 8.83 5.96 -0.41
N LEU A 44 10.10 6.06 -0.79
CA LEU A 44 10.89 4.93 -1.27
C LEU A 44 11.07 3.93 -0.12
N HIS A 45 10.95 2.64 -0.42
CA HIS A 45 11.14 1.58 0.56
C HIS A 45 12.59 1.13 0.66
#